data_AF-A0A1V5F994-F1
#
_entry.id   AF-A0A1V5F994-F1
#
_cell.length_a   1.000
_cell.length_b   1.000
_cell.length_c   1.000
_cell.angle_alpha   90.00
_cell.angle_beta   90.00
_cell.angle_gamma   90.00
#
_symmetry.space_group_name_H-M   'P 1'
#
loop_
_entity.id
_entity.type
_entity.pdbx_description
1 polymer ?
#
loop_
_entity_poly.entity_id
_entity_poly.type
_entity_poly.pdbx_seq_one_letter_code
_entity_poly.pdbx_strand_id
1 'polypeptide(L)'
;MKRMLFAAIFAAALLATPMGVGAHEYDRDDSDYPLRYVAYVLHPFGIAVEYALLRPIHWVVSRPNLDIIFGHEPTASENPNYFEWK
;
A
#
# COMPACT_ATOMS: atom_id res chain seq x y z
N MET A 1 -32.11 -5.05 23.74
CA MET A 1 -31.41 -4.01 24.53
C MET A 1 -30.07 -4.48 25.08
N LYS A 2 -29.99 -5.54 25.91
CA LYS A 2 -28.71 -6.02 26.50
C LYS A 2 -27.62 -6.35 25.48
N ARG A 3 -27.97 -7.00 24.36
CA ARG A 3 -27.02 -7.34 23.27
C ARG A 3 -26.42 -6.11 22.58
N MET A 4 -27.19 -5.03 22.45
CA MET A 4 -26.73 -3.78 21.85
C MET A 4 -25.84 -2.99 22.81
N LEU A 5 -26.15 -3.02 24.10
CA LEU A 5 -25.29 -2.49 25.16
C LEU A 5 -23.93 -3.21 25.19
N PHE A 6 -23.93 -4.53 25.10
CA PHE A 6 -22.69 -5.32 24.99
C PHE A 6 -21.89 -4.98 23.74
N ALA A 7 -22.54 -4.85 22.58
CA ALA A 7 -21.86 -4.46 21.34
C ALA A 7 -21.26 -3.05 21.42
N ALA A 8 -21.97 -2.10 22.03
CA ALA A 8 -21.49 -0.73 22.22
C ALA A 8 -20.31 -0.68 23.19
N ILE A 9 -20.36 -1.43 24.30
CA ILE A 9 -19.25 -1.52 25.27
C ILE A 9 -18.04 -2.19 24.63
N PHE A 10 -18.24 -3.24 23.82
CA PHE A 10 -17.16 -3.93 23.13
C PHE A 10 -16.49 -3.04 22.07
N ALA A 11 -17.29 -2.32 21.28
CA ALA A 11 -16.77 -1.34 20.32
C ALA A 11 -16.02 -0.19 21.02
N ALA A 12 -16.54 0.31 22.15
CA ALA A 12 -15.86 1.33 22.95
C ALA A 12 -14.54 0.81 23.54
N ALA A 13 -14.49 -0.44 24.00
CA ALA A 13 -13.27 -1.06 24.51
C ALA A 13 -12.21 -1.23 23.42
N LEU A 14 -12.60 -1.61 22.19
CA LEU A 14 -11.69 -1.70 21.04
C LEU A 14 -11.14 -0.34 20.61
N LEU A 15 -11.93 0.73 20.72
CA LEU A 15 -11.48 2.08 20.39
C LEU A 15 -10.62 2.72 21.49
N ALA A 16 -10.78 2.25 22.73
CA ALA A 16 -10.06 2.77 23.89
C ALA A 16 -8.71 2.09 24.13
N THR A 17 -8.36 1.02 23.41
CA THR A 17 -7.03 0.43 23.52
C THR A 17 -6.01 1.37 22.87
N PRO A 18 -5.04 1.93 23.64
CA PRO A 18 -3.97 2.71 23.06
C PRO A 18 -3.12 1.79 22.18
N MET A 19 -3.20 1.98 20.87
CA MET A 19 -2.23 1.39 19.97
C MET A 19 -0.93 2.17 20.16
N GLY A 20 0.12 1.48 20.62
CA GLY A 20 1.47 2.05 20.62
C GLY A 20 1.84 2.41 19.20
N VAL A 21 1.92 3.71 18.91
CA VAL A 21 2.40 4.21 17.63
C VAL A 21 3.90 4.07 17.65
N GLY A 22 4.42 2.99 17.07
CA GLY A 22 5.84 2.81 16.78
C GLY A 22 6.29 3.71 15.63
N ALA A 23 5.98 5.01 15.71
CA ALA A 23 6.49 5.97 14.75
C ALA A 23 8.01 6.08 14.95
N HIS A 24 8.73 6.12 13.84
CA HIS A 24 10.15 6.44 13.87
C HIS A 24 10.35 7.86 14.43
N GLU A 25 11.46 8.07 15.12
CA GLU A 25 11.84 9.40 15.63
C GLU A 25 11.88 10.40 14.48
N TYR A 26 11.31 11.59 14.68
CA TYR A 26 11.32 12.62 13.66
C TYR A 26 12.71 13.28 13.62
N ASP A 27 13.54 12.88 12.66
CA ASP A 27 14.83 13.53 12.41
C ASP A 27 14.62 14.78 11.56
N ARG A 28 14.64 15.96 12.19
CA ARG A 28 14.42 17.25 11.53
C ARG A 28 15.42 17.56 10.42
N ASP A 29 16.64 17.02 10.47
CA ASP A 29 17.69 17.38 9.52
C ASP A 29 17.50 16.66 8.16
N ASP A 30 17.04 15.40 8.18
CA ASP A 30 16.79 14.61 6.97
C ASP A 30 15.30 14.44 6.65
N SER A 31 14.40 14.92 7.53
CA SER A 31 12.96 14.83 7.33
C SER A 31 12.32 16.04 6.65
N ASP A 32 12.99 17.17 6.62
CA ASP A 32 12.43 18.46 6.20
C ASP A 32 12.70 18.77 4.71
N TYR A 33 12.44 17.81 3.82
CA TYR A 33 12.49 18.04 2.36
C TYR A 33 11.12 18.50 1.82
N PRO A 34 10.98 19.69 1.22
CA PRO A 34 9.69 20.21 0.74
C PRO A 34 8.97 19.29 -0.25
N LEU A 35 9.73 18.62 -1.14
CA LEU A 35 9.17 17.66 -2.10
C LEU A 35 8.59 16.42 -1.42
N ARG A 36 9.06 16.07 -0.23
CA ARG A 36 8.59 14.89 0.51
C ARG A 36 7.16 15.07 1.00
N TYR A 37 6.75 16.29 1.35
CA TYR A 37 5.34 16.56 1.70
C TYR A 37 4.40 16.31 0.52
N VAL A 38 4.80 16.73 -0.68
CA VAL A 38 4.05 16.44 -1.91
C VAL A 38 4.04 14.94 -2.16
N ALA A 39 5.19 14.28 -2.04
CA ALA A 39 5.29 12.83 -2.19
C ALA A 39 4.41 12.07 -1.19
N TYR A 40 4.31 12.50 0.07
CA TYR A 40 3.44 11.88 1.06
C TYR A 40 1.96 11.94 0.68
N VAL A 41 1.51 13.07 0.13
CA VAL A 41 0.14 13.19 -0.36
C VAL A 41 -0.07 12.32 -1.59
N LEU A 42 0.89 12.31 -2.53
CA LEU A 42 0.77 11.58 -3.79
C LEU A 42 0.95 10.07 -3.66
N HIS A 43 1.75 9.60 -2.69
CA HIS A 43 2.09 8.20 -2.51
C HIS A 43 0.86 7.27 -2.42
N PRO A 44 -0.16 7.52 -1.57
CA PRO A 44 -1.35 6.66 -1.53
C PRO A 44 -2.11 6.63 -2.88
N PHE A 45 -2.11 7.73 -3.65
CA PHE A 45 -2.69 7.73 -4.99
C PHE A 45 -1.85 6.91 -5.97
N GLY A 46 -0.52 7.01 -5.89
CA GLY A 46 0.40 6.18 -6.68
C GLY A 46 0.14 4.68 -6.43
N ILE A 47 0.01 4.28 -5.17
CA ILE A 47 -0.38 2.91 -4.79
C ILE A 47 -1.76 2.56 -5.35
N ALA A 48 -2.76 3.45 -5.24
CA ALA A 48 -4.08 3.17 -5.79
C ALA A 48 -4.03 2.95 -7.31
N VAL A 49 -3.28 3.78 -8.05
CA VAL A 49 -3.11 3.69 -9.50
C VAL A 49 -2.35 2.41 -9.88
N GLU A 50 -1.30 2.06 -9.15
CA GLU A 50 -0.53 0.83 -9.33
C GLU A 50 -1.43 -0.41 -9.23
N TYR A 51 -2.22 -0.50 -8.14
CA TYR A 51 -3.07 -1.67 -7.89
C TYR A 51 -4.33 -1.70 -8.75
N ALA A 52 -4.92 -0.54 -9.05
CA ALA A 52 -6.17 -0.48 -9.81
C ALA A 52 -5.95 -0.57 -11.32
N LEU A 53 -4.81 -0.10 -11.84
CA LEU A 53 -4.59 0.02 -13.29
C LEU A 53 -3.35 -0.74 -13.75
N LEU A 54 -2.17 -0.40 -13.22
CA LEU A 54 -0.90 -0.92 -13.80
C LEU A 54 -0.78 -2.44 -13.61
N ARG A 55 -1.10 -2.96 -12.42
CA ARG A 55 -1.04 -4.41 -12.15
C ARG A 55 -2.01 -5.23 -13.00
N PRO A 56 -3.30 -4.85 -13.13
CA PRO A 56 -4.19 -5.52 -14.08
C PRO A 56 -3.71 -5.46 -15.53
N ILE A 57 -3.21 -4.30 -15.99
CA ILE A 57 -2.70 -4.14 -17.35
C ILE A 57 -1.48 -5.06 -17.57
N HIS A 58 -0.53 -5.06 -16.64
CA HIS A 58 0.64 -5.93 -16.67
C HIS A 58 0.20 -7.40 -16.75
N TRP A 59 -0.73 -7.84 -15.90
CA TRP A 59 -1.25 -9.20 -15.94
C TRP A 59 -1.91 -9.57 -17.28
N VAL A 60 -2.62 -8.64 -17.93
CA VAL A 60 -3.19 -8.89 -19.27
C VAL A 60 -2.08 -9.04 -20.30
N VAL A 61 -1.11 -8.13 -20.30
CA VAL A 61 -0.02 -8.11 -21.29
C VAL A 61 0.93 -9.30 -21.13
N SER A 62 1.14 -9.80 -19.90
CA SER A 62 2.01 -10.94 -19.59
C SER A 62 1.43 -12.32 -19.96
N ARG A 63 0.31 -12.39 -20.69
CA ARG A 63 -0.26 -13.68 -21.10
C ARG A 63 0.56 -14.33 -22.21
N PRO A 64 0.70 -15.67 -22.22
CA PRO A 64 1.55 -16.42 -23.14
C PRO A 64 1.15 -16.36 -24.63
N ASN A 65 0.00 -15.76 -24.95
CA ASN A 65 -0.50 -15.60 -26.33
C ASN A 65 -0.52 -14.14 -26.79
N LEU A 66 -0.06 -13.22 -25.93
CA LEU A 66 -0.03 -11.78 -26.18
C LEU A 66 1.40 -11.26 -26.36
N ASP A 67 2.39 -12.14 -26.23
CA ASP A 67 3.80 -11.95 -26.56
C ASP A 67 4.01 -11.44 -27.99
N ILE A 68 3.25 -11.94 -28.96
CA ILE A 68 3.35 -11.51 -30.37
C ILE A 68 2.96 -10.04 -30.55
N ILE A 69 2.01 -9.54 -29.75
CA ILE A 69 1.49 -8.17 -29.87
C ILE A 69 2.31 -7.20 -29.03
N PHE A 70 2.72 -7.60 -27.82
CA PHE A 70 3.35 -6.71 -26.85
C PHE A 70 4.85 -6.98 -26.62
N GLY A 71 5.40 -8.06 -27.18
CA GLY A 71 6.82 -8.41 -27.04
C GLY A 71 7.24 -8.73 -25.61
N HIS A 72 6.33 -9.18 -24.76
CA HIS A 72 6.63 -9.42 -23.35
C HIS A 72 7.40 -10.74 -23.15
N GLU A 73 8.66 -10.65 -22.76
CA GLU A 73 9.48 -11.79 -22.34
C GLU A 73 9.52 -11.87 -20.80
N PRO A 74 9.19 -13.03 -20.19
CA PRO A 74 9.31 -13.20 -18.75
C PRO A 74 10.77 -13.05 -18.33
N THR A 75 11.07 -12.04 -17.51
CA THR A 75 12.44 -11.85 -17.01
C THR A 75 12.65 -12.80 -15.82
N ALA A 76 13.66 -13.67 -15.88
CA ALA A 76 13.91 -14.73 -14.89
C ALA A 76 14.19 -14.24 -13.45
N SER A 77 14.32 -12.92 -13.24
CA SER A 77 14.57 -12.28 -11.94
C SER A 77 13.32 -11.70 -11.27
N GLU A 78 12.11 -12.06 -11.72
CA GLU A 78 10.86 -11.61 -11.10
C GLU A 78 10.72 -12.16 -9.67
N ASN A 79 11.29 -11.45 -8.70
CA ASN A 79 10.77 -11.48 -7.34
C ASN A 79 9.44 -10.69 -7.39
N PRO A 80 8.28 -11.34 -7.22
CA PRO A 80 6.98 -10.66 -7.29
C PRO A 80 6.79 -9.63 -6.18
N ASN A 81 7.66 -9.63 -5.16
CA ASN A 81 7.66 -8.72 -4.03
C ASN A 81 8.77 -7.66 -4.15
N TYR A 82 8.74 -6.83 -5.20
CA TYR A 82 9.65 -5.68 -5.29
C TYR A 82 9.30 -4.55 -4.29
N PHE A 83 8.11 -4.60 -3.67
CA PHE A 83 7.74 -3.81 -2.51
C PHE A 83 8.16 -4.54 -1.22
N GLU A 84 9.46 -4.54 -0.94
CA GLU A 84 9.95 -4.85 0.40
C GLU A 84 9.85 -3.59 1.25
N TRP A 85 8.87 -3.55 2.15
CA TRP A 85 8.83 -2.55 3.22
C TRP A 85 9.97 -2.90 4.19
N LYS A 86 11.09 -2.19 4.08
CA LYS A 86 12.15 -2.19 5.09
C LYS A 86 11.82 -1.21 6.21
#